data_AF-A0A7S4DHZ0-F1
#
_entry.id   AF-A0A7S4DHZ0-F1
#
_cell.length_a   1.000
_cell.length_b   1.000
_cell.length_c   1.000
_cell.angle_alpha   90.00
_cell.angle_beta   90.00
_cell.angle_gamma   90.00
#
_symmetry.space_group_name_H-M   'P 1'
#
loop_
_entity.id
_entity.type
_entity.pdbx_description
1 polymer ?
#
loop_
_entity_poly.entity_id
_entity_poly.type
_entity_poly.pdbx_seq_one_letter_code
_entity_poly.pdbx_strand_id
1 'polypeptide(L)'
;RGDGGGGGGGAAGGFQLISDTATLDRAGLEAQVKNLRRELRRALKERDAAQVRSEGAQEQAGKVWAELMAAEDTARRLRKERDQAAKERDHASRELARLRGGLLPRLTLAGVESLERDLKTFLAATTKHKEKIIKEQLERASQNKSDEQNQCVICQENAKSILILPCRHLCLCQSCSENPRLKSCPLCRNDIKETLQVFS
;
A
#
# COMPACT_ATOMS: atom_id res chain seq x y z
N ARG A 1 -15.42 -15.03 62.27
CA ARG A 1 -14.59 -13.81 62.14
C ARG A 1 -14.97 -13.18 60.82
N GLY A 2 -15.65 -12.04 60.67
CA GLY A 2 -16.24 -10.98 61.50
C GLY A 2 -16.82 -10.04 60.42
N ASP A 3 -18.14 -9.87 60.35
CA ASP A 3 -18.92 -8.79 60.96
C ASP A 3 -18.54 -7.36 60.50
N GLY A 4 -19.56 -6.60 60.11
CA GLY A 4 -19.50 -5.21 59.61
C GLY A 4 -20.08 -5.10 58.19
N GLY A 5 -21.28 -4.57 57.92
CA GLY A 5 -22.10 -3.62 58.67
C GLY A 5 -21.98 -2.21 58.05
N GLY A 6 -23.01 -1.80 57.31
CA GLY A 6 -23.19 -0.43 56.78
C GLY A 6 -23.73 -0.45 55.34
N GLY A 7 -24.90 0.08 54.98
CA GLY A 7 -25.74 1.09 55.61
C GLY A 7 -25.93 2.26 54.63
N GLY A 8 -27.17 2.50 54.20
CA GLY A 8 -27.58 3.70 53.45
C GLY A 8 -27.91 3.41 51.97
N GLY A 9 -29.06 3.76 51.42
CA GLY A 9 -30.22 4.47 51.93
C GLY A 9 -31.26 4.41 50.82
N GLY A 10 -32.05 3.33 50.81
CA GLY A 10 -33.18 3.23 49.90
C GLY A 10 -34.25 4.19 50.40
N ALA A 11 -34.42 5.32 49.73
CA ALA A 11 -35.58 6.17 49.91
C ALA A 11 -36.81 5.40 49.41
N ALA A 12 -37.37 4.55 50.27
CA ALA A 12 -38.72 4.06 50.14
C ALA A 12 -39.63 5.28 50.30
N GLY A 13 -39.96 5.93 49.18
CA GLY A 13 -41.06 6.88 49.10
C GLY A 13 -42.35 6.14 49.36
N GLY A 14 -42.62 5.88 50.64
CA GLY A 14 -43.88 5.34 51.11
C GLY A 14 -44.99 6.26 50.63
N PHE A 15 -45.93 5.69 49.89
CA PHE A 15 -47.21 6.33 49.65
C PHE A 15 -47.91 6.37 51.01
N GLN A 16 -47.73 7.46 51.77
CA GLN A 16 -48.46 7.71 53.00
C GLN A 16 -49.95 7.81 52.61
N LEU A 17 -50.69 6.71 52.74
CA LEU A 17 -52.15 6.72 52.68
C LEU A 17 -52.61 7.67 53.78
N ILE A 18 -53.18 8.80 53.35
CA ILE A 18 -53.64 9.91 54.18
C ILE A 18 -54.59 9.35 55.26
N SER A 19 -54.13 9.28 56.50
CA SER A 19 -54.93 8.94 57.67
C SER A 19 -55.42 10.19 58.42
N ASP A 20 -55.52 11.32 57.73
CA ASP A 20 -56.04 12.57 58.30
C ASP A 20 -57.28 12.97 57.49
N THR A 21 -58.44 12.45 57.87
CA THR A 21 -59.73 13.00 57.41
C THR A 21 -60.02 14.29 58.17
N ALA A 22 -59.19 15.32 57.98
CA ALA A 22 -59.66 16.68 58.13
C ALA A 22 -60.69 16.90 57.02
N THR A 23 -61.94 17.21 57.36
CA THR A 23 -62.96 17.59 56.38
C THR A 23 -62.53 18.91 55.75
N LEU A 24 -61.74 18.82 54.67
CA LEU A 24 -61.42 19.97 53.85
C LEU A 24 -62.71 20.55 53.32
N ASP A 25 -62.85 21.86 53.44
CA ASP A 25 -63.91 22.56 52.72
C ASP A 25 -63.72 22.39 51.20
N ARG A 26 -64.74 22.80 50.43
CA ARG A 26 -64.70 22.69 48.98
C ARG A 26 -63.45 23.34 48.36
N ALA A 27 -63.00 24.46 48.92
CA ALA A 27 -61.81 25.18 48.46
C ALA A 27 -60.51 24.38 48.71
N GLY A 28 -60.40 23.73 49.87
CA GLY A 28 -59.27 22.86 50.21
C GLY A 28 -59.17 21.64 49.31
N LEU A 29 -60.30 20.99 49.00
CA LEU A 29 -60.35 19.88 48.04
C LEU A 29 -59.97 20.33 46.63
N GLU A 30 -60.47 21.49 46.17
CA GLU A 30 -60.12 22.06 44.86
C GLU A 30 -58.61 22.37 44.77
N ALA A 31 -58.00 22.90 45.84
CA ALA A 31 -56.57 23.17 45.91
C ALA A 31 -55.73 21.87 45.90
N GLN A 32 -56.15 20.84 46.63
CA GLN A 32 -55.48 19.54 46.68
C GLN A 32 -55.51 18.84 45.31
N VAL A 33 -56.66 18.83 44.64
CA VAL A 33 -56.80 18.30 43.27
C VAL A 33 -55.89 19.06 42.30
N LYS A 34 -55.77 20.38 42.43
CA LYS A 34 -54.88 21.20 41.59
C LYS A 34 -53.41 20.87 41.83
N ASN A 35 -53.02 20.58 43.07
CA ASN A 35 -51.66 20.14 43.41
C ASN A 35 -51.35 18.75 42.86
N LEU A 36 -52.23 17.77 43.10
CA LEU A 36 -52.09 16.42 42.57
C LEU A 36 -52.01 16.40 41.04
N ARG A 37 -52.81 17.23 40.34
CA ARG A 37 -52.70 17.40 38.88
C ARG A 37 -51.34 17.95 38.45
N ARG A 38 -50.72 18.83 39.22
CA ARG A 38 -49.38 19.38 38.93
C ARG A 38 -48.29 18.36 39.17
N GLU A 39 -48.38 17.58 40.24
CA GLU A 39 -47.47 16.48 40.55
C GLU A 39 -47.55 15.38 39.49
N LEU A 40 -48.75 14.96 39.11
CA LEU A 40 -48.96 13.99 38.02
C LEU A 40 -48.33 14.49 36.71
N ARG A 41 -48.50 15.76 36.35
CA ARG A 41 -47.85 16.34 35.17
C ARG A 41 -46.32 16.32 35.26
N ARG A 42 -45.73 16.53 36.44
CA ARG A 42 -44.27 16.45 36.63
C ARG A 42 -43.78 15.01 36.49
N ALA A 43 -44.43 14.08 37.16
CA ALA A 43 -44.09 12.66 37.09
C ALA A 43 -44.20 12.10 35.66
N LEU A 44 -45.23 12.49 34.89
CA LEU A 44 -45.36 12.11 33.49
C LEU A 44 -44.19 12.66 32.64
N LYS A 45 -43.82 13.93 32.80
CA LYS A 45 -42.66 14.51 32.10
C LYS A 45 -41.35 13.80 32.44
N GLU A 46 -41.14 13.47 33.70
CA GLU A 46 -39.94 12.75 34.16
C GLU A 46 -39.89 11.34 33.60
N ARG A 47 -41.02 10.62 33.59
CA ARG A 47 -41.16 9.31 32.97
C ARG A 47 -40.87 9.38 31.48
N ASP A 48 -41.48 10.31 30.76
CA ASP A 48 -41.29 10.46 29.31
C ASP A 48 -39.81 10.78 29.00
N ALA A 49 -39.18 11.66 29.79
CA ALA A 49 -37.75 11.93 29.65
C ALA A 49 -36.86 10.71 29.98
N ALA A 50 -37.23 9.91 30.97
CA ALA A 50 -36.52 8.67 31.30
C ALA A 50 -36.68 7.62 30.20
N GLN A 51 -37.86 7.52 29.60
CA GLN A 51 -38.12 6.64 28.45
C GLN A 51 -37.24 7.03 27.26
N VAL A 52 -37.20 8.30 26.88
CA VAL A 52 -36.31 8.78 25.79
C VAL A 52 -34.84 8.48 26.07
N ARG A 53 -34.37 8.64 27.31
CA ARG A 53 -32.99 8.28 27.69
C ARG A 53 -32.74 6.76 27.59
N SER A 54 -33.71 5.95 28.00
CA SER A 54 -33.62 4.49 27.90
C SER A 54 -33.56 4.03 26.44
N GLU A 55 -34.42 4.59 25.58
CA GLU A 55 -34.43 4.31 24.14
C GLU A 55 -33.09 4.71 23.49
N GLY A 56 -32.57 5.90 23.81
CA GLY A 56 -31.26 6.33 23.33
C GLY A 56 -30.10 5.45 23.81
N ALA A 57 -30.14 4.98 25.06
CA ALA A 57 -29.15 4.05 25.59
C ALA A 57 -29.22 2.67 24.91
N GLN A 58 -30.42 2.18 24.60
CA GLN A 58 -30.63 0.93 23.86
C GLN A 58 -30.12 1.05 22.42
N GLU A 59 -30.40 2.16 21.74
CA GLU A 59 -29.89 2.40 20.39
C GLU A 59 -28.36 2.44 20.37
N GLN A 60 -27.75 3.15 21.33
CA GLN A 60 -26.29 3.22 21.44
C GLN A 60 -25.67 1.86 21.77
N ALA A 61 -26.28 1.07 22.66
CA ALA A 61 -25.84 -0.29 22.95
C ALA A 61 -25.91 -1.18 21.70
N GLY A 62 -26.95 -1.04 20.88
CA GLY A 62 -27.07 -1.74 19.60
C GLY A 62 -25.95 -1.41 18.62
N LYS A 63 -25.55 -0.13 18.52
CA LYS A 63 -24.42 0.31 17.69
C LYS A 63 -23.10 -0.30 18.15
N VAL A 64 -22.81 -0.22 19.44
CA VAL A 64 -21.57 -0.78 20.03
C VAL A 64 -21.53 -2.30 19.83
N TRP A 65 -22.66 -3.00 19.98
CA TRP A 65 -22.73 -4.43 19.75
C TRP A 65 -22.44 -4.78 18.28
N ALA A 66 -23.02 -4.04 17.32
CA ALA A 66 -22.74 -4.24 15.90
C ALA A 66 -21.26 -4.02 15.56
N GLU A 67 -20.64 -2.96 16.11
CA GLU A 67 -19.21 -2.68 15.95
C GLU A 67 -18.33 -3.80 16.53
N LEU A 68 -18.68 -4.29 17.72
CA LEU A 68 -17.98 -5.40 18.36
C LEU A 68 -18.04 -6.67 17.50
N MET A 69 -19.23 -7.03 17.00
CA MET A 69 -19.39 -8.21 16.14
C MET A 69 -18.58 -8.09 14.84
N ALA A 70 -18.56 -6.89 14.23
CA ALA A 70 -17.71 -6.62 13.07
C ALA A 70 -16.21 -6.73 13.40
N ALA A 71 -15.79 -6.22 14.56
CA ALA A 71 -14.41 -6.34 15.04
C ALA A 71 -14.01 -7.81 15.29
N GLU A 72 -14.92 -8.63 15.80
CA GLU A 72 -14.67 -10.06 15.95
C GLU A 72 -14.53 -10.80 14.61
N ASP A 73 -15.37 -10.48 13.63
CA ASP A 73 -15.29 -11.06 12.29
C ASP A 73 -13.99 -10.69 11.58
N THR A 74 -13.58 -9.43 11.68
CA THR A 74 -12.29 -8.99 11.15
C THR A 74 -11.13 -9.71 11.85
N ALA A 75 -11.17 -9.86 13.18
CA ALA A 75 -10.18 -10.64 13.91
C ALA A 75 -10.17 -12.13 13.51
N ARG A 76 -11.35 -12.74 13.26
CA ARG A 76 -11.46 -14.10 12.73
C ARG A 76 -10.80 -14.22 11.35
N ARG A 77 -11.03 -13.25 10.45
CA ARG A 77 -10.41 -13.24 9.12
C ARG A 77 -8.89 -13.09 9.19
N LEU A 78 -8.40 -12.12 9.97
CA LEU A 78 -6.97 -11.89 10.15
C LEU A 78 -6.24 -13.10 10.75
N ARG A 79 -6.88 -13.84 11.67
CA ARG A 79 -6.32 -15.10 12.18
C ARG A 79 -6.13 -16.13 11.07
N LYS A 80 -7.13 -16.31 10.20
CA LYS A 80 -7.02 -17.25 9.05
C LYS A 80 -5.93 -16.84 8.07
N GLU A 81 -5.86 -15.55 7.72
CA GLU A 81 -4.82 -15.01 6.84
C GLU A 81 -3.41 -15.23 7.43
N ARG A 82 -3.24 -14.95 8.73
CA ARG A 82 -1.99 -15.21 9.45
C ARG A 82 -1.60 -16.68 9.41
N ASP A 83 -2.54 -17.58 9.68
CA ASP A 83 -2.27 -19.02 9.69
C ASP A 83 -1.92 -19.53 8.28
N GLN A 84 -2.54 -18.98 7.25
CA GLN A 84 -2.20 -19.27 5.86
C GLN A 84 -0.80 -18.76 5.50
N ALA A 85 -0.47 -17.52 5.85
CA ALA A 85 0.85 -16.95 5.66
C ALA A 85 1.95 -17.75 6.40
N ALA A 86 1.65 -18.26 7.59
CA ALA A 86 2.56 -19.14 8.33
C ALA A 86 2.85 -20.44 7.57
N LYS A 87 1.83 -21.08 6.99
CA LYS A 87 2.00 -22.28 6.15
C LYS A 87 2.85 -22.00 4.91
N GLU A 88 2.59 -20.88 4.24
CA GLU A 88 3.35 -20.44 3.06
C GLU A 88 4.82 -20.17 3.41
N ARG A 89 5.07 -19.46 4.51
CA ARG A 89 6.42 -19.22 5.03
C ARG A 89 7.14 -20.53 5.35
N ASP A 90 6.46 -21.47 6.02
CA ASP A 90 7.06 -22.75 6.37
C ASP A 90 7.36 -23.59 5.12
N HIS A 91 6.48 -23.54 4.10
CA HIS A 91 6.73 -24.16 2.80
C HIS A 91 7.95 -23.53 2.10
N ALA A 92 8.00 -22.20 2.01
CA ALA A 92 9.14 -21.49 1.41
C ALA A 92 10.44 -21.76 2.18
N SER A 93 10.40 -21.84 3.50
CA SER A 93 11.56 -22.18 4.33
C SER A 93 12.10 -23.58 4.03
N ARG A 94 11.20 -24.57 3.85
CA ARG A 94 11.60 -25.93 3.44
C ARG A 94 12.23 -25.95 2.05
N GLU A 95 11.66 -25.23 1.09
CA GLU A 95 12.23 -25.13 -0.27
C GLU A 95 13.58 -24.41 -0.27
N LEU A 96 13.72 -23.33 0.50
CA LEU A 96 15.01 -22.67 0.69
C LEU A 96 16.05 -23.59 1.33
N ALA A 97 15.67 -24.36 2.34
CA ALA A 97 16.55 -25.35 2.96
C ALA A 97 16.98 -26.40 1.93
N ARG A 98 16.06 -26.89 1.09
CA ARG A 98 16.36 -27.81 -0.02
C ARG A 98 17.37 -27.21 -1.01
N LEU A 99 17.13 -25.99 -1.49
CA LEU A 99 18.02 -25.29 -2.43
C LEU A 99 19.41 -25.01 -1.84
N ARG A 100 19.49 -24.77 -0.53
CA ARG A 100 20.76 -24.60 0.21
C ARG A 100 21.46 -25.92 0.54
N GLY A 101 20.96 -27.05 0.06
CA GLY A 101 21.58 -28.36 0.29
C GLY A 101 21.23 -28.99 1.64
N GLY A 102 20.16 -28.55 2.32
CA GLY A 102 19.68 -29.14 3.57
C GLY A 102 19.21 -30.60 3.44
N LEU A 103 19.00 -31.10 2.22
CA LEU A 103 18.73 -32.52 1.95
C LEU A 103 20.01 -33.35 1.77
N LEU A 104 21.18 -32.73 1.56
CA LEU A 104 22.44 -33.45 1.29
C LEU A 104 22.77 -34.51 2.35
N PRO A 105 22.60 -34.26 3.68
CA PRO A 105 22.89 -35.28 4.70
C PRO A 105 21.98 -36.51 4.65
N ARG A 106 20.86 -36.46 3.90
CA ARG A 106 19.86 -37.53 3.79
C ARG A 106 19.85 -38.20 2.43
N LEU A 107 20.68 -37.75 1.48
CA LEU A 107 20.76 -38.35 0.16
C LEU A 107 21.67 -39.58 0.17
N THR A 108 21.30 -40.58 -0.62
CA THR A 108 22.18 -41.70 -0.95
C THR A 108 23.23 -41.26 -1.96
N LEU A 109 24.31 -42.04 -2.13
CA LEU A 109 25.34 -41.76 -3.14
C LEU A 109 24.75 -41.56 -4.54
N ALA A 110 23.86 -42.47 -4.97
CA ALA A 110 23.16 -42.36 -6.26
C ALA A 110 22.31 -41.07 -6.36
N GLY A 111 21.72 -40.63 -5.24
CA GLY A 111 20.99 -39.37 -5.16
C GLY A 111 21.89 -38.15 -5.31
N VAL A 112 23.08 -38.17 -4.71
CA VAL A 112 24.08 -37.10 -4.87
C VAL A 112 24.63 -37.06 -6.30
N GLU A 113 24.94 -38.20 -6.91
CA GLU A 113 25.40 -38.28 -8.31
C GLU A 113 24.34 -37.82 -9.31
N SER A 114 23.06 -38.11 -9.05
CA SER A 114 21.96 -37.57 -9.85
C SER A 114 21.87 -36.05 -9.72
N LEU A 115 21.91 -35.53 -8.49
CA LEU A 115 21.86 -34.09 -8.22
C LEU A 115 23.04 -33.36 -8.88
N GLU A 116 24.23 -33.94 -8.86
CA GLU A 116 25.41 -33.39 -9.53
C GLU A 116 25.23 -33.29 -11.05
N ARG A 117 24.66 -34.33 -11.69
CA ARG A 117 24.36 -34.31 -13.14
C ARG A 117 23.35 -33.21 -13.49
N ASP A 118 22.30 -33.06 -12.68
CA ASP A 118 21.28 -32.03 -12.89
C ASP A 118 21.89 -30.62 -12.74
N LEU A 119 22.69 -30.39 -11.70
CA LEU A 119 23.38 -29.12 -11.47
C LEU A 119 24.36 -28.78 -12.59
N LYS A 120 25.11 -29.76 -13.10
CA LYS A 120 25.99 -29.56 -14.28
C LYS A 120 25.19 -29.17 -15.52
N THR A 121 24.05 -29.80 -15.74
CA THR A 121 23.17 -29.48 -16.88
C THR A 121 22.61 -28.07 -16.78
N PHE A 122 22.14 -27.68 -15.59
CA PHE A 122 21.66 -26.33 -15.34
C PHE A 122 22.77 -25.28 -15.48
N LEU A 123 23.97 -25.58 -14.97
CA LEU A 123 25.14 -24.72 -15.14
C LEU A 123 25.46 -24.53 -16.62
N ALA A 124 25.48 -25.59 -17.43
CA ALA A 124 25.73 -25.51 -18.87
C ALA A 124 24.67 -24.66 -19.60
N ALA A 125 23.39 -24.78 -19.21
CA ALA A 125 22.33 -23.95 -19.78
C ALA A 125 22.49 -22.47 -19.43
N THR A 126 22.83 -22.16 -18.18
CA THR A 126 23.01 -20.78 -17.70
C THR A 126 24.28 -20.14 -18.27
N THR A 127 25.39 -20.88 -18.42
CA THR A 127 26.60 -20.37 -19.08
C THR A 127 26.34 -20.06 -20.55
N LYS A 128 25.64 -20.95 -21.27
CA LYS A 128 25.24 -20.70 -22.67
C LYS A 128 24.35 -19.46 -22.80
N HIS A 129 23.41 -19.25 -21.86
CA HIS A 129 22.58 -18.06 -21.87
C HIS A 129 23.39 -16.79 -21.59
N LYS A 130 24.34 -16.84 -20.64
CA LYS A 130 25.28 -15.74 -20.38
C LYS A 130 26.08 -15.37 -21.63
N GLU A 131 26.63 -16.35 -22.33
CA GLU A 131 27.37 -16.14 -23.58
C GLU A 131 26.51 -15.46 -24.64
N LYS A 132 25.25 -15.89 -24.79
CA LYS A 132 24.29 -15.27 -25.71
C LYS A 132 24.09 -13.79 -25.38
N ILE A 133 23.86 -13.45 -24.11
CA ILE A 133 23.69 -12.05 -23.66
C ILE A 133 24.93 -11.22 -23.99
N ILE A 134 26.14 -11.73 -23.67
CA ILE A 134 27.39 -11.02 -23.94
C ILE A 134 27.55 -10.77 -25.44
N LYS A 135 27.27 -11.77 -26.26
CA LYS A 135 27.35 -11.64 -27.72
C LYS A 135 26.41 -10.56 -28.25
N GLU A 136 25.14 -10.59 -27.84
CA GLU A 136 24.15 -9.57 -28.24
C GLU A 136 24.51 -8.16 -27.75
N GLN A 137 25.17 -8.04 -26.59
CA GLN A 137 25.65 -6.75 -26.09
C GLN A 137 26.84 -6.23 -26.90
N LEU A 138 27.79 -7.10 -27.26
CA LEU A 138 28.92 -6.75 -28.11
C LEU A 138 28.47 -6.32 -29.50
N GLU A 139 27.54 -7.05 -30.11
CA GLU A 139 26.97 -6.72 -31.42
C GLU A 139 26.27 -5.36 -31.39
N ARG A 140 25.41 -5.11 -30.38
CA ARG A 140 24.77 -3.80 -30.18
C ARG A 140 25.78 -2.67 -29.98
N ALA A 141 26.82 -2.90 -29.17
CA ALA A 141 27.87 -1.91 -28.95
C ALA A 141 28.68 -1.62 -30.22
N SER A 142 28.95 -2.63 -31.05
CA SER A 142 29.60 -2.43 -32.34
C SER A 142 28.72 -1.66 -33.32
N GLN A 143 27.42 -1.95 -33.36
CA GLN A 143 26.47 -1.24 -34.21
C GLN A 143 26.35 0.22 -33.80
N ASN A 144 26.18 0.50 -32.51
CA ASN A 144 26.11 1.87 -32.00
C ASN A 144 27.39 2.67 -32.33
N LYS A 145 28.58 2.08 -32.19
CA LYS A 145 29.83 2.74 -32.58
C LYS A 145 29.88 3.06 -34.08
N SER A 146 29.39 2.15 -34.92
CA SER A 146 29.31 2.38 -36.37
C SER A 146 28.33 3.53 -36.68
N ASP A 147 27.19 3.58 -36.00
CA ASP A 147 26.19 4.62 -36.19
C ASP A 147 26.72 5.99 -35.72
N GLU A 148 27.36 6.06 -34.55
CA GLU A 148 28.06 7.26 -34.05
C GLU A 148 29.16 7.73 -35.01
N GLN A 149 29.91 6.80 -35.62
CA GLN A 149 30.93 7.14 -36.62
C GLN A 149 30.33 7.68 -37.92
N ASN A 150 29.09 7.34 -38.24
CA ASN A 150 28.42 7.78 -39.46
C ASN A 150 27.51 9.01 -39.24
N GLN A 151 27.21 9.40 -37.99
CA GLN A 151 26.34 10.52 -37.68
C GLN A 151 27.07 11.88 -37.60
N CYS A 152 26.39 12.94 -38.02
CA CYS A 152 26.86 14.32 -37.92
C CYS A 152 27.27 14.65 -36.49
N VAL A 153 28.48 15.20 -36.30
CA VAL A 153 29.02 15.50 -34.97
C VAL A 153 28.29 16.64 -34.26
N ILE A 154 27.44 17.39 -34.97
CA ILE A 154 26.65 18.49 -34.41
C ILE A 154 25.28 17.99 -33.93
N CYS A 155 24.47 17.37 -34.79
CA CYS A 155 23.12 16.95 -34.41
C CYS A 155 23.02 15.50 -33.90
N GLN A 156 24.01 14.65 -34.17
CA GLN A 156 24.02 13.22 -33.80
C GLN A 156 22.79 12.43 -34.30
N GLU A 157 22.10 12.94 -35.32
CA GLU A 157 20.88 12.36 -35.87
C GLU A 157 21.08 11.95 -37.33
N ASN A 158 21.51 12.89 -38.17
CA ASN A 158 21.63 12.69 -39.61
C ASN A 158 23.03 12.18 -39.99
N ALA A 159 23.11 11.36 -41.04
CA ALA A 159 24.38 10.86 -41.55
C ALA A 159 25.32 12.00 -42.04
N LYS A 160 26.62 11.79 -41.88
CA LYS A 160 27.66 12.69 -42.41
C LYS A 160 27.61 12.65 -43.94
N SER A 161 27.44 13.80 -44.56
CA SER A 161 27.39 13.95 -46.01
C SER A 161 28.17 15.15 -46.53
N ILE A 162 28.84 15.90 -45.65
CA ILE A 162 29.53 17.15 -46.01
C ILE A 162 31.03 17.08 -45.68
N LEU A 163 31.84 17.24 -46.72
CA LEU A 163 33.29 17.33 -46.67
C LEU A 163 33.71 18.81 -46.61
N ILE A 164 34.44 19.19 -45.56
CA ILE A 164 34.86 20.59 -45.33
C ILE A 164 36.23 20.85 -45.98
N LEU A 165 36.40 21.96 -46.72
CA LEU A 165 37.68 22.37 -47.31
C LEU A 165 38.28 23.61 -46.62
N PRO A 166 39.62 23.69 -46.47
CA PRO A 166 40.63 22.79 -47.05
C PRO A 166 40.98 21.55 -46.22
N CYS A 167 40.44 21.38 -45.01
CA CYS A 167 40.88 20.33 -44.08
C CYS A 167 40.39 18.90 -44.41
N ARG A 168 39.44 18.75 -45.33
CA ARG A 168 38.85 17.48 -45.81
C ARG A 168 38.21 16.59 -44.73
N HIS A 169 37.66 17.19 -43.68
CA HIS A 169 36.92 16.44 -42.66
C HIS A 169 35.47 16.22 -43.07
N LEU A 170 35.05 14.95 -43.15
CA LEU A 170 33.66 14.52 -43.33
C LEU A 170 33.03 14.34 -41.94
N CYS A 171 32.30 15.34 -41.45
CA CYS A 171 31.79 15.33 -40.07
C CYS A 171 30.40 15.94 -39.89
N LEU A 172 29.81 16.50 -40.94
CA LEU A 172 28.52 17.20 -40.87
C LEU A 172 27.50 16.57 -41.80
N CYS A 173 26.23 16.64 -41.43
CA CYS A 173 25.11 16.49 -42.36
C CYS A 173 24.84 17.81 -43.08
N GLN A 174 24.05 17.74 -44.16
CA GLN A 174 23.67 18.89 -44.97
C GLN A 174 23.06 20.03 -44.13
N SER A 175 22.03 19.74 -43.33
CA SER A 175 21.35 20.74 -42.50
C SER A 175 22.26 21.47 -41.51
N CYS A 176 23.21 20.77 -40.88
CA CYS A 176 24.16 21.40 -39.95
C CYS A 176 25.23 22.22 -40.67
N SER A 177 25.60 21.86 -41.90
CA SER A 177 26.58 22.60 -42.69
C SER A 177 26.06 23.98 -43.14
N GLU A 178 24.75 24.12 -43.30
CA GLU A 178 24.10 25.36 -43.73
C GLU A 178 23.91 26.38 -42.59
N ASN A 179 24.29 26.04 -41.36
CA ASN A 179 24.15 26.95 -40.21
C ASN A 179 25.12 28.15 -40.35
N PRO A 180 24.63 29.40 -40.45
CA PRO A 180 25.49 30.57 -40.69
C PRO A 180 26.46 30.88 -39.55
N ARG A 181 26.23 30.34 -38.33
CA ARG A 181 27.12 30.47 -37.18
C ARG A 181 28.33 29.54 -37.25
N LEU A 182 28.32 28.54 -38.14
CA LEU A 182 29.43 27.62 -38.32
C LEU A 182 30.50 28.25 -39.22
N LYS A 183 31.66 28.59 -38.63
CA LYS A 183 32.78 29.25 -39.34
C LYS A 183 34.04 28.39 -39.45
N SER A 184 34.18 27.40 -38.58
CA SER A 184 35.36 26.52 -38.53
C SER A 184 34.94 25.06 -38.42
N CYS A 185 35.80 24.16 -38.89
CA CYS A 185 35.60 22.72 -38.83
C CYS A 185 35.50 22.24 -37.38
N PRO A 186 34.46 21.49 -36.98
CA PRO A 186 34.34 20.99 -35.61
C PRO A 186 35.45 20.04 -35.17
N LEU A 187 36.09 19.33 -36.10
CA LEU A 187 37.14 18.35 -35.79
C LEU A 187 38.52 18.97 -35.61
N CYS A 188 38.91 19.92 -36.49
CA CYS A 188 40.28 20.44 -36.51
C CYS A 188 40.37 21.96 -36.35
N ARG A 189 39.23 22.66 -36.24
CA ARG A 189 39.12 24.11 -36.02
C ARG A 189 39.66 25.01 -37.13
N ASN A 190 40.03 24.45 -38.29
CA ASN A 190 40.39 25.24 -39.46
C ASN A 190 39.17 25.98 -40.02
N ASP A 191 39.37 27.19 -40.54
CA ASP A 191 38.31 27.98 -41.17
C ASP A 191 37.73 27.27 -42.39
N ILE A 192 36.40 27.28 -42.48
CA ILE A 192 35.65 26.69 -43.59
C ILE A 192 35.70 27.67 -44.76
N LYS A 193 36.35 27.27 -45.86
CA LYS A 193 36.36 28.04 -47.11
C LYS A 193 35.28 27.59 -48.07
N GLU A 194 35.04 26.28 -48.12
CA GLU A 194 34.09 25.63 -49.01
C GLU A 194 33.63 24.31 -48.39
N THR A 195 32.44 23.85 -48.77
CA THR A 195 31.87 22.56 -48.36
C THR A 195 31.40 21.78 -49.59
N LEU A 196 31.74 20.50 -49.66
CA LEU A 196 31.31 19.60 -50.73
C LEU A 196 30.35 18.55 -50.18
N GLN A 197 29.22 18.34 -50.86
CA GLN A 197 28.31 17.26 -50.55
C GLN A 197 28.80 15.96 -51.18
N VAL A 198 28.92 14.92 -50.36
CA VAL A 198 29.29 13.56 -50.76
C VAL A 198 28.03 12.72 -50.80
N PHE A 199 27.81 12.05 -51.93
CA PHE A 199 26.75 11.08 -52.10
C PHE A 199 27.36 9.68 -51.92
N SER A 200 26.75 8.87 -51.05
CA SER A 200 27.12 7.48 -50.78
C SER A 200 26.02 6.54 -51.24
#